data_AF-A0AAU0UQS8-F1
#
_entry.id   AF-A0AAU0UQS8-F1
#
_cell.length_a   1.000
_cell.length_b   1.000
_cell.length_c   1.000
_cell.angle_alpha   90.00
_cell.angle_beta   90.00
_cell.angle_gamma   90.00
#
_symmetry.space_group_name_H-M   'P 1'
#
loop_
_entity.id
_entity.type
_entity.pdbx_description
1 polymer ?
#
loop_
_entity_poly.entity_id
_entity_poly.type
_entity_poly.pdbx_seq_one_letter_code
_entity_poly.pdbx_strand_id
1 'polypeptide(L)'
;MKKKGLAILIMIFALSLILVGCTSGEKAPEQGDNVSQDTPAQAGKDAPAQAGENQNEQAVAEDQFEQMYFRVDEGQGSVEVGVFWAAPEYFEAVGNEQSVDQLDLENNIVFEVSMTTHSGDLRDYSMLEKAELEVDGKILKPTKWELSSKDSHHPVGVLAFPAKDENGDGVIRTDSTIKLNMKDLRDVPKRMFVWELPMK
;
A
#
# COMPACT_ATOMS: atom_id res chain seq x y z
N MET A 1 23.55 -4.43 30.48
CA MET A 1 23.56 -5.48 29.43
C MET A 1 23.05 -4.87 28.14
N LYS A 2 23.87 -4.77 27.10
CA LYS A 2 23.49 -4.16 25.82
C LYS A 2 22.86 -5.24 24.93
N LYS A 3 21.54 -5.25 24.78
CA LYS A 3 20.88 -6.09 23.77
C LYS A 3 21.02 -5.38 22.43
N LYS A 4 21.79 -5.98 21.52
CA LYS A 4 21.82 -5.57 20.11
C LYS A 4 20.51 -6.08 19.50
N GLY A 5 19.56 -5.17 19.27
CA GLY A 5 18.35 -5.48 18.51
C GLY A 5 18.75 -5.71 17.06
N LEU A 6 18.54 -6.94 16.59
CA LEU A 6 18.59 -7.29 15.18
C LEU A 6 17.37 -6.65 14.53
N ALA A 7 17.58 -5.61 13.74
CA ALA A 7 16.52 -4.99 12.95
C ALA A 7 16.09 -5.99 11.85
N ILE A 8 14.93 -6.61 12.04
CA ILE A 8 14.24 -7.33 10.97
C ILE A 8 13.44 -6.27 10.23
N LEU A 9 13.93 -5.90 9.05
CA LEU A 9 13.25 -5.03 8.11
C LEU A 9 12.03 -5.79 7.57
N ILE A 10 10.84 -5.49 8.09
CA ILE A 10 9.60 -6.01 7.51
C ILE A 10 9.30 -5.13 6.29
N MET A 11 9.58 -5.66 5.10
CA MET A 11 8.97 -5.15 3.87
C MET A 11 7.49 -5.47 3.95
N ILE A 12 6.67 -4.44 4.21
CA ILE A 12 5.26 -4.50 3.84
C ILE A 12 5.26 -4.53 2.31
N PHE A 13 4.63 -5.56 1.74
CA PHE A 13 4.75 -5.89 0.33
C PHE A 13 4.18 -4.75 -0.51
N ALA A 14 5.01 -4.13 -1.35
CA ALA A 14 4.53 -3.33 -2.46
C ALA A 14 3.80 -4.26 -3.42
N LEU A 15 2.46 -4.21 -3.39
CA LEU A 15 1.58 -4.94 -4.29
C LEU A 15 1.91 -4.52 -5.73
N SER A 16 2.74 -5.32 -6.40
CA SER A 16 3.13 -5.08 -7.78
C SER A 16 1.99 -5.56 -8.67
N LEU A 17 1.14 -4.64 -9.11
CA LEU A 17 0.17 -4.88 -10.19
C LEU A 17 0.95 -5.18 -11.49
N ILE A 18 1.24 -6.45 -11.74
CA ILE A 18 1.74 -6.90 -13.04
C ILE A 18 0.54 -6.98 -13.99
N LEU A 19 0.22 -5.88 -14.65
CA LEU A 19 -0.58 -5.92 -15.88
C LEU A 19 0.31 -6.49 -17.01
N VAL A 20 0.36 -7.83 -17.11
CA VAL A 20 0.81 -8.50 -18.34
C VAL A 20 -0.25 -8.25 -19.40
N GLY A 21 -0.07 -7.17 -20.16
CA GLY A 21 -0.80 -6.97 -21.41
C GLY A 21 -0.33 -7.98 -22.45
N CYS A 22 -1.09 -9.06 -22.64
CA CYS A 22 -0.98 -9.93 -23.80
C CYS A 22 -1.27 -9.14 -25.07
N THR A 23 -0.24 -8.75 -25.83
CA THR A 23 -0.42 -8.22 -27.18
C THR A 23 -0.67 -9.38 -28.14
N SER A 24 -1.88 -9.49 -28.69
CA SER A 24 -2.18 -10.37 -29.82
C SER A 24 -2.28 -9.54 -31.11
N GLY A 25 -1.64 -10.03 -32.17
CA GLY A 25 -1.78 -9.60 -33.57
C GLY A 25 -0.42 -9.49 -34.27
N GLU A 26 -0.11 -10.11 -35.41
CA GLU A 26 -0.93 -10.81 -36.43
C GLU A 26 0.00 -11.56 -37.42
N LYS A 27 -0.34 -12.84 -37.72
CA LYS A 27 -0.20 -13.69 -38.96
C LYS A 27 0.94 -13.47 -39.99
N ALA A 28 1.48 -14.45 -40.74
CA ALA A 28 1.11 -15.82 -41.17
C ALA A 28 2.34 -16.50 -41.87
N PRO A 29 2.20 -17.58 -42.70
CA PRO A 29 1.95 -18.99 -42.36
C PRO A 29 3.04 -19.95 -42.91
N GLU A 30 3.11 -21.19 -42.45
CA GLU A 30 3.55 -22.30 -43.33
C GLU A 30 2.95 -23.66 -42.92
N GLN A 31 2.55 -24.41 -43.94
CA GLN A 31 1.85 -25.70 -43.94
C GLN A 31 2.68 -26.87 -43.41
N GLY A 32 1.99 -27.87 -42.88
CA GLY A 32 2.52 -29.23 -42.72
C GLY A 32 1.46 -30.18 -42.14
N ASP A 33 0.90 -31.01 -43.01
CA ASP A 33 -0.13 -32.03 -42.74
C ASP A 33 0.30 -33.11 -41.71
N ASN A 34 -0.63 -33.57 -40.86
CA ASN A 34 -0.84 -35.01 -40.61
C ASN A 34 -2.07 -35.34 -39.73
N VAL A 35 -3.09 -35.92 -40.38
CA VAL A 35 -3.73 -37.23 -40.10
C VAL A 35 -4.06 -37.66 -38.66
N SER A 36 -5.38 -37.75 -38.44
CA SER A 36 -6.25 -38.77 -37.79
C SER A 36 -6.04 -39.31 -36.36
N GLN A 37 -7.19 -39.24 -35.64
CA GLN A 37 -7.86 -40.31 -34.86
C GLN A 37 -7.20 -40.83 -33.58
N ASP A 38 -7.81 -40.55 -32.42
CA ASP A 38 -8.74 -41.49 -31.77
C ASP A 38 -9.16 -40.99 -30.38
N THR A 39 -10.43 -41.23 -30.04
CA THR A 39 -10.94 -41.26 -28.66
C THR A 39 -11.76 -42.54 -28.53
N PRO A 40 -11.57 -43.32 -27.46
CA PRO A 40 -12.73 -43.54 -26.60
C PRO A 40 -12.41 -43.52 -25.10
N ALA A 41 -13.47 -43.24 -24.36
CA ALA A 41 -13.59 -43.00 -22.94
C ALA A 41 -13.16 -44.15 -22.02
N GLN A 42 -12.85 -43.82 -20.76
CA GLN A 42 -13.36 -44.59 -19.63
C GLN A 42 -13.42 -43.77 -18.32
N ALA A 43 -14.36 -44.19 -17.50
CA ALA A 43 -15.02 -43.47 -16.43
C ALA A 43 -14.36 -43.62 -15.06
N GLY A 44 -14.61 -42.61 -14.21
CA GLY A 44 -15.04 -42.80 -12.83
C GLY A 44 -13.96 -42.81 -11.76
N LYS A 45 -14.00 -41.80 -10.88
CA LYS A 45 -14.16 -42.03 -9.44
C LYS A 45 -14.43 -40.72 -8.71
N ASP A 46 -15.49 -40.78 -7.92
CA ASP A 46 -15.95 -39.79 -6.98
C ASP A 46 -14.87 -39.42 -5.96
N ALA A 47 -14.72 -38.12 -5.70
CA ALA A 47 -14.26 -37.58 -4.43
C ALA A 47 -14.91 -36.21 -4.22
N PRO A 48 -15.54 -35.94 -3.06
CA PRO A 48 -16.15 -34.65 -2.78
C PRO A 48 -15.06 -33.65 -2.41
N ALA A 49 -14.78 -32.69 -3.29
CA ALA A 49 -14.01 -31.51 -2.95
C ALA A 49 -14.92 -30.45 -2.33
N GLN A 50 -15.34 -30.66 -1.07
CA GLN A 50 -15.82 -29.58 -0.21
C GLN A 50 -14.72 -29.25 0.81
N ALA A 51 -13.86 -28.30 0.45
CA ALA A 51 -12.99 -27.55 1.36
C ALA A 51 -12.25 -26.44 0.60
N GLY A 52 -12.99 -25.57 -0.12
CA GLY A 52 -12.40 -24.47 -0.90
C GLY A 52 -13.05 -23.10 -0.68
N GLU A 53 -14.21 -23.02 -0.03
CA GLU A 53 -14.97 -21.78 0.05
C GLU A 53 -14.47 -20.83 1.16
N ASN A 54 -14.05 -21.34 2.31
CA ASN A 54 -13.65 -20.49 3.44
C ASN A 54 -12.31 -19.75 3.26
N GLN A 55 -11.35 -20.30 2.51
CA GLN A 55 -10.05 -19.65 2.33
C GLN A 55 -10.12 -18.47 1.35
N ASN A 56 -11.00 -18.57 0.36
CA ASN A 56 -11.18 -17.51 -0.63
C ASN A 56 -11.97 -16.34 -0.05
N GLU A 57 -12.99 -16.60 0.78
CA GLU A 57 -13.75 -15.53 1.46
C GLU A 57 -12.91 -14.79 2.50
N GLN A 58 -12.06 -15.50 3.26
CA GLN A 58 -11.20 -14.87 4.25
C GLN A 58 -10.10 -14.02 3.58
N ALA A 59 -9.47 -14.50 2.50
CA ALA A 59 -8.48 -13.73 1.75
C ALA A 59 -9.09 -12.48 1.09
N VAL A 60 -10.32 -12.57 0.58
CA VAL A 60 -11.04 -11.43 0.01
C VAL A 60 -11.42 -10.40 1.09
N ALA A 61 -11.80 -10.85 2.28
CA ALA A 61 -12.10 -9.95 3.39
C ALA A 61 -10.84 -9.23 3.92
N GLU A 62 -9.71 -9.93 3.98
CA GLU A 62 -8.41 -9.34 4.36
C GLU A 62 -7.94 -8.30 3.33
N ASP A 63 -8.06 -8.59 2.02
CA ASP A 63 -7.74 -7.63 0.95
C ASP A 63 -8.66 -6.40 0.97
N GLN A 64 -9.96 -6.59 1.15
CA GLN A 64 -10.90 -5.47 1.31
C GLN A 64 -10.60 -4.63 2.54
N PHE A 65 -10.18 -5.27 3.64
CA PHE A 65 -9.79 -4.57 4.86
C PHE A 65 -8.54 -3.71 4.65
N GLU A 66 -7.52 -4.24 3.99
CA GLU A 66 -6.30 -3.49 3.67
C GLU A 66 -6.58 -2.30 2.74
N GLN A 67 -7.45 -2.49 1.74
CA GLN A 67 -7.86 -1.42 0.83
C GLN A 67 -8.52 -0.22 1.53
N MET A 68 -9.13 -0.41 2.70
CA MET A 68 -9.65 0.73 3.48
C MET A 68 -8.55 1.68 3.95
N TYR A 69 -7.36 1.15 4.27
CA TYR A 69 -6.21 1.92 4.77
C TYR A 69 -5.23 2.35 3.67
N PHE A 70 -5.33 1.78 2.47
CA PHE A 70 -4.47 2.11 1.33
C PHE A 70 -5.12 3.10 0.35
N ARG A 71 -4.34 4.04 -0.17
CA ARG A 71 -4.76 4.96 -1.25
C ARG A 71 -3.67 5.05 -2.30
N VAL A 72 -4.08 5.18 -3.56
CA VAL A 72 -3.19 5.40 -4.71
C VAL A 72 -3.70 6.59 -5.52
N ASP A 73 -2.81 7.35 -6.16
CA ASP A 73 -3.18 8.53 -6.96
C ASP A 73 -3.29 8.28 -8.47
N GLU A 74 -3.33 6.99 -8.87
CA GLU A 74 -3.38 6.47 -10.25
C GLU A 74 -2.26 6.98 -11.18
N GLY A 75 -1.21 7.59 -10.63
CA GLY A 75 -0.10 8.11 -11.41
C GLY A 75 -0.35 9.52 -11.96
N GLN A 76 0.49 10.47 -11.52
CA GLN A 76 0.47 11.86 -11.99
C GLN A 76 1.91 12.34 -12.21
N GLY A 77 2.15 13.20 -13.20
CA GLY A 77 3.51 13.72 -13.47
C GLY A 77 4.57 12.63 -13.62
N SER A 78 4.21 11.48 -14.23
CA SER A 78 5.06 10.30 -14.39
C SER A 78 5.54 9.65 -13.08
N VAL A 79 4.81 9.86 -11.99
CA VAL A 79 5.02 9.20 -10.70
C VAL A 79 3.71 8.64 -10.19
N GLU A 80 3.70 7.38 -9.80
CA GLU A 80 2.62 6.77 -9.03
C GLU A 80 2.97 6.82 -7.55
N VAL A 81 2.01 7.15 -6.70
CA VAL A 81 2.19 7.19 -5.25
C VAL A 81 1.14 6.34 -4.57
N GLY A 82 1.61 5.35 -3.81
CA GLY A 82 0.82 4.57 -2.87
C GLY A 82 1.03 5.07 -1.44
N VAL A 83 -0.04 5.12 -0.67
CA VAL A 83 -0.01 5.53 0.74
C VAL A 83 -0.81 4.55 1.57
N PHE A 84 -0.14 3.90 2.51
CA PHE A 84 -0.75 3.08 3.53
C PHE A 84 -0.82 3.86 4.85
N TRP A 85 -2.00 4.00 5.44
CA TRP A 85 -2.15 4.55 6.79
C TRP A 85 -1.98 3.45 7.84
N ALA A 86 -0.87 3.52 8.57
CA ALA A 86 -0.52 2.56 9.62
C ALA A 86 -1.29 2.85 10.91
N ALA A 87 -2.62 2.67 10.87
CA ALA A 87 -3.51 2.90 12.00
C ALA A 87 -3.39 1.79 13.06
N PRO A 88 -3.49 2.11 14.37
CA PRO A 88 -3.52 1.10 15.43
C PRO A 88 -4.59 0.02 15.19
N GLU A 89 -5.79 0.42 14.78
CA GLU A 89 -6.94 -0.45 14.55
C GLU A 89 -6.69 -1.46 13.42
N TYR A 90 -5.88 -1.08 12.41
CA TYR A 90 -5.43 -2.02 11.39
C TYR A 90 -4.58 -3.13 11.99
N PHE A 91 -3.56 -2.76 12.78
CA PHE A 91 -2.61 -3.73 13.35
C PHE A 91 -3.26 -4.64 14.40
N GLU A 92 -4.20 -4.11 15.19
CA GLU A 92 -5.02 -4.92 16.09
C GLU A 92 -5.85 -5.94 15.30
N ALA A 93 -6.52 -5.52 14.22
CA ALA A 93 -7.37 -6.40 13.43
C ALA A 93 -6.61 -7.53 12.72
N VAL A 94 -5.38 -7.26 12.24
CA VAL A 94 -4.54 -8.28 11.57
C VAL A 94 -3.63 -9.05 12.55
N GLY A 95 -3.76 -8.82 13.86
CA GLY A 95 -3.00 -9.54 14.88
C GLY A 95 -1.49 -9.19 14.93
N ASN A 96 -1.12 -7.98 14.52
CA ASN A 96 0.26 -7.48 14.49
C ASN A 96 0.45 -6.28 15.43
N GLU A 97 -0.01 -6.41 16.67
CA GLU A 97 0.10 -5.39 17.72
C GLU A 97 1.54 -4.90 17.96
N GLN A 98 2.55 -5.74 17.69
CA GLN A 98 3.96 -5.37 17.82
C GLN A 98 4.35 -4.16 16.95
N SER A 99 3.63 -3.94 15.84
CA SER A 99 3.87 -2.79 14.97
C SER A 99 3.42 -1.48 15.58
N VAL A 100 2.43 -1.51 16.49
CA VAL A 100 1.96 -0.33 17.23
C VAL A 100 3.08 0.28 18.05
N ASP A 101 3.82 -0.56 18.78
CA ASP A 101 4.98 -0.15 19.58
C ASP A 101 6.17 0.27 18.71
N GLN A 102 6.44 -0.48 17.63
CA GLN A 102 7.61 -0.22 16.77
C GLN A 102 7.51 1.11 16.02
N LEU A 103 6.30 1.47 15.59
CA LEU A 103 6.01 2.73 14.91
C LEU A 103 5.64 3.87 15.87
N ASP A 104 5.54 3.59 17.18
CA ASP A 104 5.14 4.54 18.21
C ASP A 104 3.81 5.23 17.85
N LEU A 105 2.80 4.44 17.51
CA LEU A 105 1.50 4.95 17.01
C LEU A 105 0.68 5.67 18.08
N GLU A 106 1.03 5.52 19.36
CA GLU A 106 0.44 6.30 20.45
C GLU A 106 0.81 7.79 20.35
N ASN A 107 1.99 8.09 19.80
CA ASN A 107 2.51 9.45 19.70
C ASN A 107 2.62 9.93 18.25
N ASN A 108 2.48 9.04 17.26
CA ASN A 108 2.62 9.35 15.86
C ASN A 108 1.46 8.85 15.00
N ILE A 109 0.97 9.70 14.10
CA ILE A 109 0.17 9.29 12.95
C ILE A 109 1.16 8.93 11.84
N VAL A 110 1.15 7.68 11.40
CA VAL A 110 2.18 7.13 10.53
C VAL A 110 1.61 6.71 9.19
N PHE A 111 2.30 7.08 8.12
CA PHE A 111 2.02 6.64 6.75
C PHE A 111 3.25 5.97 6.16
N GLU A 112 3.07 4.80 5.57
CA GLU A 112 4.06 4.27 4.61
C GLU A 112 3.72 4.84 3.24
N VAL A 113 4.72 5.48 2.61
CA VAL A 113 4.60 6.10 1.30
C VAL A 113 5.53 5.36 0.34
N SER A 114 4.95 4.79 -0.71
CA SER A 114 5.66 4.19 -1.82
C SER A 114 5.50 5.09 -3.04
N MET A 115 6.60 5.31 -3.77
CA MET A 115 6.56 6.08 -5.01
C MET A 115 7.23 5.29 -6.11
N THR A 116 6.71 5.36 -7.33
CA THR A 116 7.27 4.71 -8.51
C THR A 116 7.39 5.69 -9.66
N THR A 117 8.54 5.72 -10.33
CA THR A 117 8.74 6.45 -11.58
C THR A 117 9.57 5.66 -12.59
N HIS A 118 9.41 5.99 -13.87
CA HIS A 118 10.26 5.46 -14.94
C HIS A 118 11.49 6.35 -15.23
N SER A 119 11.63 7.51 -14.57
CA SER A 119 12.76 8.41 -14.82
C SER A 119 13.08 9.35 -13.65
N GLY A 120 14.36 9.70 -13.53
CA GLY A 120 14.85 10.60 -12.50
C GLY A 120 15.04 9.91 -11.15
N ASP A 121 15.41 10.69 -10.14
CA ASP A 121 15.58 10.23 -8.76
C ASP A 121 14.46 10.81 -7.88
N LEU A 122 13.69 9.98 -7.20
CA LEU A 122 12.60 10.42 -6.32
C LEU A 122 13.04 10.67 -4.87
N ARG A 123 14.30 10.37 -4.54
CA ARG A 123 14.85 10.55 -3.18
C ARG A 123 15.20 12.01 -2.89
N ASP A 124 15.23 12.84 -3.93
CA ASP A 124 15.45 14.29 -3.83
C ASP A 124 14.20 15.05 -3.32
N TYR A 125 13.04 14.40 -3.33
CA TYR A 125 11.80 15.01 -2.89
C TYR A 125 11.81 15.28 -1.38
N SER A 126 11.68 16.55 -1.01
CA SER A 126 11.77 17.03 0.36
C SER A 126 10.48 16.78 1.14
N MET A 127 10.23 15.52 1.52
CA MET A 127 9.01 15.08 2.20
C MET A 127 8.65 15.94 3.43
N LEU A 128 9.63 16.25 4.29
CA LEU A 128 9.38 17.02 5.50
C LEU A 128 8.88 18.45 5.23
N GLU A 129 9.23 19.02 4.07
CA GLU A 129 8.83 20.37 3.69
C GLU A 129 7.54 20.39 2.87
N LYS A 130 7.31 19.33 2.07
CA LYS A 130 6.28 19.28 1.04
C LYS A 130 5.06 18.45 1.41
N ALA A 131 5.14 17.62 2.45
CA ALA A 131 4.01 16.87 2.98
C ALA A 131 3.29 17.62 4.11
N GLU A 132 1.98 17.50 4.14
CA GLU A 132 1.10 18.06 5.19
C GLU A 132 -0.04 17.08 5.48
N LEU A 133 -0.37 16.90 6.75
CA LEU A 133 -1.56 16.17 7.16
C LEU A 133 -2.63 17.18 7.56
N GLU A 134 -3.80 17.13 6.92
CA GLU A 134 -4.97 17.90 7.32
C GLU A 134 -5.93 16.97 8.06
N VAL A 135 -6.25 17.28 9.31
CA VAL A 135 -7.27 16.57 10.10
C VAL A 135 -8.34 17.57 10.49
N ASP A 136 -9.56 17.40 9.97
CA ASP A 136 -10.69 18.30 10.21
C ASP A 136 -10.38 19.78 9.94
N GLY A 137 -9.57 20.04 8.91
CA GLY A 137 -9.12 21.39 8.53
C GLY A 137 -7.91 21.92 9.30
N LYS A 138 -7.43 21.22 10.34
CA LYS A 138 -6.19 21.54 11.05
C LYS A 138 -4.99 20.95 10.30
N ILE A 139 -4.00 21.78 9.98
CA ILE A 139 -2.77 21.35 9.30
C ILE A 139 -1.70 20.95 10.32
N LEU A 140 -1.14 19.77 10.15
CA LEU A 140 0.01 19.24 10.87
C LEU A 140 1.21 19.11 9.94
N LYS A 141 2.40 19.41 10.47
CA LYS A 141 3.68 19.18 9.79
C LYS A 141 4.26 17.82 10.18
N PRO A 142 4.94 17.14 9.26
CA PRO A 142 5.59 15.88 9.58
C PRO A 142 6.76 16.12 10.54
N THR A 143 6.97 15.19 11.46
CA THR A 143 8.08 15.20 12.41
C THR A 143 9.23 14.30 11.94
N LYS A 144 8.93 13.30 11.09
CA LYS A 144 9.91 12.32 10.63
C LYS A 144 9.60 11.84 9.20
N TRP A 145 10.65 11.65 8.42
CA TRP A 145 10.63 10.92 7.15
C TRP A 145 11.86 10.00 7.12
N GLU A 146 11.64 8.70 6.97
CA GLU A 146 12.71 7.70 6.92
C GLU A 146 12.50 6.73 5.76
N LEU A 147 13.48 6.65 4.86
CA LEU A 147 13.44 5.70 3.75
C LEU A 147 13.73 4.28 4.23
N SER A 148 12.77 3.38 4.07
CA SER A 148 12.93 1.93 4.24
C SER A 148 13.53 1.28 2.98
N SER A 149 13.23 1.82 1.80
CA SER A 149 13.88 1.51 0.53
C SER A 149 14.48 2.77 -0.09
N LYS A 150 15.76 2.72 -0.45
CA LYS A 150 16.52 3.84 -1.04
C LYS A 150 16.73 3.67 -2.55
N ASP A 151 15.88 2.88 -3.21
CA ASP A 151 15.82 2.83 -4.67
C ASP A 151 15.43 4.22 -5.22
N SER A 152 16.11 4.68 -6.27
CA SER A 152 15.86 6.02 -6.83
C SER A 152 14.56 6.10 -7.62
N HIS A 153 14.07 4.98 -8.16
CA HIS A 153 12.84 4.89 -8.94
C HIS A 153 11.66 4.39 -8.13
N HIS A 154 11.92 3.57 -7.11
CA HIS A 154 10.92 2.95 -6.24
C HIS A 154 11.20 3.19 -4.75
N PRO A 155 11.40 4.44 -4.28
CA PRO A 155 11.61 4.67 -2.87
C PRO A 155 10.36 4.33 -2.07
N VAL A 156 10.59 3.76 -0.88
CA VAL A 156 9.56 3.52 0.12
C VAL A 156 10.06 4.14 1.42
N GLY A 157 9.17 4.79 2.17
CA GLY A 157 9.53 5.36 3.44
C GLY A 157 8.35 5.58 4.36
N VAL A 158 8.69 5.84 5.62
CA VAL A 158 7.74 6.07 6.71
C VAL A 158 7.70 7.56 7.02
N LEU A 159 6.52 8.16 6.90
CA LEU A 159 6.22 9.55 7.20
C LEU A 159 5.40 9.62 8.49
N ALA A 160 5.87 10.39 9.47
CA ALA A 160 5.21 10.52 10.77
C ALA A 160 4.78 11.96 11.06
N PHE A 161 3.63 12.11 11.71
CA PHE A 161 3.05 13.35 12.20
C PHE A 161 2.73 13.19 13.70
N PRO A 162 2.64 14.28 14.48
CA PRO A 162 2.23 14.16 15.88
C PRO A 162 0.78 13.66 15.98
N ALA A 163 0.55 12.62 16.80
CA ALA A 163 -0.80 12.11 17.08
C ALA A 163 -1.55 12.90 18.14
N LYS A 164 -0.83 13.71 18.93
CA LYS A 164 -1.36 14.51 20.03
C LYS A 164 -1.17 16.00 19.74
N ASP A 165 -2.12 16.82 20.17
CA ASP A 165 -1.99 18.27 20.10
C ASP A 165 -1.18 18.85 21.28
N GLU A 166 -1.14 20.18 21.40
CA GLU A 166 -0.39 20.88 22.45
C GLU A 166 -0.91 20.60 23.87
N ASN A 167 -2.17 20.16 24.00
CA ASN A 167 -2.78 19.78 25.28
C ASN A 167 -2.59 18.28 25.60
N GLY A 168 -2.04 17.51 24.66
CA GLY A 168 -1.89 16.06 24.77
C GLY A 168 -3.10 15.27 24.28
N ASP A 169 -4.11 15.93 23.71
CA ASP A 169 -5.31 15.29 23.19
C ASP A 169 -5.06 14.70 21.80
N GLY A 170 -5.67 13.54 21.51
CA GLY A 170 -5.57 12.88 20.21
C GLY A 170 -6.13 13.76 19.09
N VAL A 171 -5.38 13.90 17.99
CA VAL A 171 -5.78 14.76 16.86
C VAL A 171 -6.88 14.12 16.02
N ILE A 172 -6.81 12.80 15.81
CA ILE A 172 -7.81 12.03 15.05
C ILE A 172 -8.91 11.55 16.00
N ARG A 173 -10.18 11.78 15.61
CA ARG A 173 -11.38 11.31 16.30
C ARG A 173 -12.13 10.31 15.44
N THR A 174 -13.13 9.63 16.02
CA THR A 174 -13.93 8.60 15.35
C THR A 174 -14.76 9.11 14.16
N ASP A 175 -14.89 10.42 13.99
CA ASP A 175 -15.63 11.11 12.93
C ASP A 175 -14.74 12.04 12.08
N SER A 176 -13.41 11.91 12.20
CA SER A 176 -12.47 12.79 11.52
C SER A 176 -12.39 12.54 10.01
N THR A 177 -12.12 13.61 9.27
CA THR A 177 -11.62 13.55 7.90
C THR A 177 -10.11 13.78 7.91
N ILE A 178 -9.36 12.83 7.36
CA ILE A 178 -7.90 12.82 7.33
C ILE A 178 -7.46 12.97 5.87
N LYS A 179 -6.60 13.96 5.57
CA LYS A 179 -6.06 14.18 4.24
C LYS A 179 -4.54 14.31 4.29
N LEU A 180 -3.82 13.34 3.71
CA LEU A 180 -2.40 13.50 3.44
C LEU A 180 -2.24 14.27 2.13
N ASN A 181 -1.50 15.37 2.17
CA ASN A 181 -1.24 16.23 1.03
C ASN A 181 0.26 16.21 0.70
N MET A 182 0.60 16.01 -0.56
CA MET A 182 1.98 16.09 -1.07
C MET A 182 2.07 17.15 -2.16
N LYS A 183 2.92 18.16 -1.96
CA LYS A 183 3.03 19.32 -2.86
C LYS A 183 4.22 19.18 -3.80
N ASP A 184 4.08 19.69 -5.02
CA ASP A 184 5.18 19.86 -5.99
C ASP A 184 5.99 18.58 -6.29
N LEU A 185 5.37 17.40 -6.24
CA LEU A 185 6.04 16.16 -6.63
C LEU A 185 5.99 16.01 -8.16
N ARG A 186 7.14 16.25 -8.81
CA ARG A 186 7.31 16.21 -10.28
C ARG A 186 6.28 17.08 -11.01
N ASP A 187 6.29 18.38 -10.71
CA ASP A 187 5.43 19.41 -11.33
C ASP A 187 3.92 19.24 -11.10
N VAL A 188 3.51 18.25 -10.31
CA VAL A 188 2.13 18.12 -9.81
C VAL A 188 1.97 19.03 -8.60
N PRO A 189 1.14 20.10 -8.66
CA PRO A 189 1.05 21.08 -7.57
C PRO A 189 0.62 20.47 -6.24
N LYS A 190 -0.28 19.47 -6.29
CA LYS A 190 -0.82 18.82 -5.10
C LYS A 190 -1.37 17.44 -5.44
N ARG A 191 -0.97 16.43 -4.66
CA ARG A 191 -1.60 15.11 -4.55
C ARG A 191 -2.29 15.03 -3.19
N MET A 192 -3.43 14.35 -3.13
CA MET A 192 -4.26 14.26 -1.91
C MET A 192 -4.78 12.83 -1.73
N PHE A 193 -4.59 12.28 -0.53
CA PHE A 193 -5.07 10.97 -0.11
C PHE A 193 -6.01 11.16 1.06
N VAL A 194 -7.24 10.64 0.97
CA VAL A 194 -8.33 10.98 1.91
C VAL A 194 -8.89 9.72 2.57
N TRP A 195 -9.07 9.81 3.89
CA TRP A 195 -9.82 8.88 4.71
C TRP A 195 -10.93 9.64 5.46
N GLU A 196 -12.15 9.15 5.35
CA GLU A 196 -13.31 9.65 6.11
C GLU A 196 -13.68 8.60 7.16
N LEU A 197 -13.75 9.00 8.42
CA LEU A 197 -14.12 8.10 9.51
C LEU A 197 -15.63 8.21 9.86
N PRO A 198 -16.29 7.08 10.19
CA PRO A 198 -15.77 5.71 10.10
C PRO A 198 -15.58 5.29 8.64
N MET A 199 -14.54 4.49 8.39
CA MET A 199 -14.28 3.96 7.05
C MET A 199 -15.42 3.03 6.62
N LYS A 200 -15.81 3.11 5.34
CA LYS A 200 -16.92 2.38 4.74
C LYS A 200 -16.44 1.44 3.66
#